data_AF-A0A6L7XRA8-F1
#
_entry.id   AF-A0A6L7XRA8-F1
#
_cell.length_a   1.000
_cell.length_b   1.000
_cell.length_c   1.000
_cell.angle_alpha   90.00
_cell.angle_beta   90.00
_cell.angle_gamma   90.00
#
_symmetry.space_group_name_H-M   'P 1'
#
loop_
_entity.id
_entity.type
_entity.pdbx_description
1 polymer ?
#
loop_
_entity_poly.entity_id
_entity_poly.type
_entity_poly.pdbx_seq_one_letter_code
_entity_poly.pdbx_strand_id
1 'polypeptide(L)'
;MTVALHEWLSSPSDTDLGRAFAAWVQDVASRMAGMPVELGETLEEASMSLADRAALWPEQYRREGRREGRIEGTRNALRMIAERRFGVGTASRLANLLASIDDADRLEEVTWWSVDCQTGDELIARVSEIGNGSG
;
A
#
# COMPACT_ATOMS: atom_id res chain seq x y z
N MET A 1 -3.11 32.22 -9.26
CA MET A 1 -4.05 32.26 -8.11
C MET A 1 -3.46 31.64 -6.84
N THR A 2 -2.44 30.78 -6.92
CA THR A 2 -1.83 30.10 -5.76
C THR A 2 -0.75 30.92 -5.03
N VAL A 3 0.05 31.73 -5.75
CA VAL A 3 1.14 32.54 -5.16
C VAL A 3 0.60 33.68 -4.27
N ALA A 4 -0.44 34.38 -4.72
CA ALA A 4 -1.03 35.51 -3.99
C ALA A 4 -1.70 35.10 -2.66
N LEU A 5 -2.24 33.87 -2.58
CA LEU A 5 -2.85 33.36 -1.35
C LEU A 5 -1.78 33.01 -0.30
N HIS A 6 -0.65 32.44 -0.76
CA HIS A 6 0.49 32.14 0.11
C HIS A 6 1.16 33.42 0.63
N GLU A 7 1.40 34.42 -0.24
CA GLU A 7 1.93 35.73 0.18
C GLU A 7 1.03 36.46 1.17
N TRP A 8 -0.30 36.38 0.98
CA TRP A 8 -1.25 37.02 1.88
C TRP A 8 -1.35 36.33 3.24
N LEU A 9 -1.39 34.99 3.27
CA LEU A 9 -1.46 34.22 4.51
C LEU A 9 -0.14 34.22 5.31
N SER A 10 0.99 34.49 4.65
CA SER A 10 2.29 34.66 5.32
C SER A 10 2.54 36.08 5.82
N SER A 11 1.57 37.00 5.66
CA SER A 11 1.69 38.37 6.14
C SER A 11 1.57 38.42 7.68
N PRO A 12 2.48 39.10 8.40
CA PRO A 12 2.46 39.21 9.87
C PRO A 12 1.22 39.88 10.47
N SER A 13 0.34 40.45 9.64
CA SER A 13 -0.85 41.18 10.06
C SER A 13 -2.01 40.29 10.49
N ASP A 14 -1.99 38.98 10.22
CA ASP A 14 -3.13 38.08 10.44
C ASP A 14 -2.72 36.70 11.04
N THR A 15 -1.90 36.74 12.09
CA THR A 15 -1.36 35.55 12.78
C THR A 15 -2.45 34.58 13.26
N ASP A 16 -3.64 35.06 13.61
CA ASP A 16 -4.77 34.23 14.04
C ASP A 16 -5.35 33.42 12.88
N LEU A 17 -5.48 34.02 11.69
CA LEU A 17 -5.92 33.32 10.50
C LEU A 17 -4.88 32.29 10.03
N GLY A 18 -3.59 32.65 10.08
CA GLY A 18 -2.49 31.74 9.76
C GLY A 18 -2.49 30.49 10.65
N ARG A 19 -2.68 30.66 11.97
CA ARG A 19 -2.81 29.55 12.93
C ARG A 19 -4.06 28.71 12.70
N ALA A 20 -5.21 29.35 12.46
CA ALA A 20 -6.45 28.63 12.16
C ALA A 20 -6.32 27.77 10.89
N PHE A 21 -5.64 28.28 9.87
CA PHE A 21 -5.38 27.53 8.64
C PHE A 21 -4.37 26.39 8.85
N ALA A 22 -3.29 26.60 9.60
CA ALA A 22 -2.35 25.54 9.98
C ALA A 22 -3.05 24.39 10.73
N ALA A 23 -3.90 24.72 11.72
CA ALA A 23 -4.69 23.74 12.45
C ALA A 23 -5.67 22.96 11.54
N TRP A 24 -6.31 23.64 10.60
CA TRP A 24 -7.18 22.98 9.61
C TRP A 24 -6.40 22.04 8.70
N VAL A 25 -5.23 22.46 8.20
CA VAL A 25 -4.36 21.61 7.36
C VAL A 25 -3.88 20.38 8.14
N GLN A 26 -3.50 20.54 9.40
CA GLN A 26 -3.12 19.44 10.30
C GLN A 26 -4.26 18.43 10.51
N ASP A 27 -5.48 18.90 10.73
CA ASP A 27 -6.66 18.03 10.85
C ASP A 27 -6.93 17.27 9.55
N VAL A 28 -6.90 17.94 8.40
CA VAL A 28 -7.07 17.29 7.08
C VAL A 28 -5.97 16.25 6.81
N ALA A 29 -4.70 16.60 7.06
CA ALA A 29 -3.58 15.69 6.87
C ALA A 29 -3.69 14.46 7.78
N SER A 30 -4.09 14.64 9.04
CA SER A 30 -4.28 13.54 9.99
C SER A 30 -5.41 12.60 9.55
N ARG A 31 -6.53 13.15 9.05
CA ARG A 31 -7.64 12.35 8.52
C ARG A 31 -7.24 11.55 7.29
N MET A 32 -6.52 12.16 6.35
CA MET A 32 -6.04 11.46 5.14
C MET A 32 -5.03 10.36 5.48
N ALA A 33 -4.15 10.60 6.46
CA ALA A 33 -3.17 9.62 6.91
C ALA A 33 -3.78 8.52 7.81
N GLY A 34 -4.98 8.72 8.35
CA GLY A 34 -5.59 7.83 9.33
C GLY A 34 -4.86 7.80 10.69
N MET A 35 -3.94 8.73 10.92
CA MET A 35 -3.12 8.83 12.13
C MET A 35 -2.74 10.30 12.40
N PRO A 36 -2.44 10.69 13.66
CA PRO A 36 -2.03 12.05 13.98
C PRO A 36 -0.79 12.49 13.19
N VAL A 37 -0.86 13.70 12.61
CA VAL A 37 0.19 14.31 11.80
C VAL A 37 0.56 15.66 12.39
N GLU A 38 1.78 15.80 12.92
CA GLU A 38 2.29 17.09 13.40
C GLU A 38 2.87 17.92 12.26
N LEU A 39 2.33 19.11 12.03
CA LEU A 39 2.79 20.04 10.99
C LEU A 39 3.34 21.35 11.56
N GLY A 40 3.07 21.67 12.82
CA GLY A 40 3.48 22.92 13.47
C GLY A 40 2.30 23.85 13.73
N GLU A 41 2.54 24.93 14.48
CA GLU A 41 1.49 25.85 14.93
C GLU A 41 1.25 26.98 13.93
N THR A 42 2.27 27.32 13.13
CA THR A 42 2.20 28.38 12.13
C THR A 42 2.01 27.82 10.72
N LEU A 43 1.49 28.66 9.82
CA LEU A 43 1.36 28.27 8.42
C LEU A 43 2.72 28.02 7.75
N GLU A 44 3.75 28.76 8.13
CA GLU A 44 5.10 28.55 7.61
C GLU A 44 5.62 27.16 8.00
N GLU A 45 5.55 26.81 9.28
CA GLU A 45 5.95 25.48 9.77
C GLU A 45 5.13 24.37 9.10
N ALA A 46 3.81 24.55 8.98
CA ALA A 46 2.93 23.59 8.33
C ALA A 46 3.28 23.41 6.85
N SER A 47 3.58 24.51 6.15
CA SER A 47 3.99 24.49 4.74
C SER A 47 5.32 23.79 4.54
N MET A 48 6.32 24.09 5.38
CA MET A 48 7.64 23.43 5.34
C MET A 48 7.51 21.93 5.65
N SER A 49 6.80 21.58 6.71
CA SER A 49 6.56 20.19 7.10
C SER A 49 5.85 19.39 6.02
N LEU A 50 4.86 19.99 5.34
CA LEU A 50 4.20 19.37 4.20
C LEU A 50 5.12 19.22 2.99
N ALA A 51 5.94 20.22 2.69
CA ALA A 51 6.89 20.14 1.57
C ALA A 51 7.90 19.00 1.78
N ASP A 52 8.45 18.87 2.98
CA ASP A 52 9.37 17.79 3.35
C ASP A 52 8.70 16.41 3.22
N ARG A 53 7.46 16.28 3.70
CA ARG A 53 6.68 15.04 3.58
C ARG A 53 6.33 14.72 2.13
N ALA A 54 5.90 15.71 1.35
CA ALA A 54 5.56 15.56 -0.06
C ALA A 54 6.78 15.13 -0.89
N ALA A 55 7.99 15.55 -0.51
CA ALA A 55 9.23 15.10 -1.13
C ALA A 55 9.49 13.59 -0.94
N LEU A 56 8.94 12.98 0.11
CA LEU A 56 9.09 11.54 0.38
C LEU A 56 8.05 10.68 -0.36
N TRP A 57 6.91 11.25 -0.76
CA TRP A 57 5.83 10.52 -1.41
C TRP A 57 6.27 9.74 -2.65
N PRO A 58 7.07 10.27 -3.60
CA PRO A 58 7.45 9.53 -4.79
C PRO A 58 8.15 8.20 -4.49
N GLU A 59 9.00 8.16 -3.46
CA GLU A 59 9.68 6.93 -3.07
C GLU A 59 8.75 5.98 -2.29
N GLN A 60 7.87 6.51 -1.46
CA GLN A 60 6.86 5.71 -0.76
C GLN A 60 5.91 5.03 -1.75
N TYR A 61 5.30 5.77 -2.68
CA TYR A 61 4.42 5.20 -3.70
C TYR A 61 5.15 4.25 -4.66
N ARG A 62 6.41 4.52 -5.03
CA ARG A 62 7.20 3.56 -5.82
C ARG A 62 7.47 2.26 -5.06
N ARG A 63 7.75 2.34 -3.76
CA ARG A 63 7.98 1.16 -2.93
C ARG A 63 6.70 0.36 -2.77
N GLU A 64 5.59 1.03 -2.52
CA GLU A 64 4.27 0.42 -2.39
C GLU A 64 3.85 -0.25 -3.71
N GLY A 65 3.92 0.47 -4.83
CA GLY A 65 3.61 -0.09 -6.15
C GLY A 65 4.52 -1.24 -6.55
N ARG A 66 5.80 -1.26 -6.14
CA ARG A 66 6.67 -2.43 -6.31
C ARG A 66 6.24 -3.62 -5.46
N ARG A 67 5.76 -3.38 -4.23
CA ARG A 67 5.25 -4.42 -3.33
C ARG A 67 3.97 -5.02 -3.91
N GLU A 68 2.99 -4.19 -4.24
CA GLU A 68 1.72 -4.58 -4.87
C GLU A 68 1.97 -5.31 -6.19
N GLY A 69 2.81 -4.76 -7.07
CA GLY A 69 3.14 -5.36 -8.35
C GLY A 69 3.83 -6.73 -8.23
N ARG A 70 4.65 -6.95 -7.19
CA ARG A 70 5.21 -8.29 -6.90
C ARG A 70 4.11 -9.26 -6.47
N ILE A 71 3.21 -8.85 -5.57
CA ILE A 71 2.11 -9.69 -5.10
C ILE A 71 1.20 -10.08 -6.28
N GLU A 72 0.70 -9.11 -7.03
CA GLU A 72 -0.18 -9.34 -8.18
C GLU A 72 0.50 -10.15 -9.29
N GLY A 73 1.76 -9.83 -9.60
CA GLY A 73 2.57 -10.52 -10.58
C GLY A 73 2.77 -12.00 -10.21
N THR A 74 3.15 -12.28 -8.96
CA THR A 74 3.34 -13.65 -8.47
C THR A 74 2.04 -14.43 -8.47
N ARG A 75 0.90 -13.85 -8.05
CA ARG A 75 -0.41 -14.50 -8.14
C ARG A 75 -0.75 -14.91 -9.58
N ASN A 76 -0.50 -14.01 -10.54
CA ASN A 76 -0.77 -14.28 -11.94
C ASN A 76 0.17 -15.37 -12.50
N ALA A 77 1.46 -15.33 -12.13
CA ALA A 77 2.44 -16.35 -12.51
C ALA A 77 2.05 -17.74 -11.96
N LEU A 78 1.69 -17.82 -10.68
CA LEU A 78 1.22 -19.05 -10.03
C LEU A 78 -0.02 -19.62 -10.71
N ARG A 79 -0.98 -18.77 -11.09
CA ARG A 79 -2.16 -19.18 -11.86
C ARG A 79 -1.77 -19.80 -13.21
N MET A 80 -0.88 -19.15 -13.96
CA MET A 80 -0.40 -19.66 -15.25
C MET A 80 0.35 -20.99 -15.11
N ILE A 81 1.21 -21.11 -14.08
CA ILE A 81 1.94 -22.35 -13.78
C ILE A 81 0.96 -23.46 -13.43
N ALA A 82 0.00 -23.21 -12.54
CA ALA A 82 -1.00 -24.18 -12.14
C ALA A 82 -1.87 -24.62 -13.32
N GLU A 83 -2.26 -23.69 -14.21
CA GLU A 83 -3.03 -24.01 -15.40
C GLU A 83 -2.22 -24.92 -16.34
N ARG A 84 -0.95 -24.57 -16.54
CA ARG A 84 -0.05 -25.31 -17.42
C ARG A 84 0.28 -26.71 -16.90
N ARG A 85 0.48 -26.87 -15.59
CA ARG A 85 0.87 -28.15 -14.96
C ARG A 85 -0.31 -29.04 -14.60
N PHE A 86 -1.38 -28.44 -14.07
CA PHE A 86 -2.47 -29.16 -13.39
C PHE A 86 -3.85 -28.85 -13.97
N GLY A 87 -3.92 -28.03 -15.03
CA GLY A 87 -5.15 -27.70 -15.73
C GLY A 87 -5.94 -26.53 -15.11
N VAL A 88 -6.90 -26.03 -15.90
CA VAL A 88 -7.71 -24.84 -15.61
C VAL A 88 -8.47 -24.93 -14.29
N GLY A 89 -8.96 -26.13 -13.93
CA GLY A 89 -9.70 -26.34 -12.68
C GLY A 89 -8.83 -26.08 -11.44
N THR A 90 -7.59 -26.56 -11.45
CA THR A 90 -6.62 -26.31 -10.38
C THR A 90 -6.24 -24.83 -10.32
N ALA A 91 -5.95 -24.21 -11.47
CA ALA A 91 -5.63 -22.78 -11.53
C ALA A 91 -6.74 -21.89 -10.96
N SER A 92 -8.01 -22.21 -11.23
CA SER A 92 -9.15 -21.45 -10.72
C SER A 92 -9.27 -21.57 -9.20
N ARG A 93 -9.12 -22.80 -8.66
CA ARG A 93 -9.13 -23.03 -7.21
C ARG A 93 -7.96 -22.33 -6.52
N LEU A 94 -6.76 -22.40 -7.12
CA LEU A 94 -5.58 -21.75 -6.59
C LEU A 94 -5.75 -20.23 -6.59
N ALA A 95 -6.26 -19.63 -7.67
CA ALA A 95 -6.49 -18.19 -7.76
C ALA A 95 -7.40 -17.68 -6.63
N ASN A 96 -8.44 -18.44 -6.27
CA ASN A 96 -9.32 -18.09 -5.15
C ASN A 96 -8.59 -18.10 -3.80
N LEU A 97 -7.70 -19.08 -3.57
CA LEU A 97 -6.91 -19.14 -2.33
C LEU A 97 -5.85 -18.03 -2.27
N LEU A 98 -5.21 -17.73 -3.40
CA LEU A 98 -4.17 -16.70 -3.47
C LEU A 98 -4.72 -15.28 -3.28
N ALA A 99 -6.01 -15.06 -3.56
CA ALA A 99 -6.65 -13.75 -3.45
C ALA A 99 -6.63 -13.18 -2.02
N SER A 100 -6.56 -14.03 -1.00
CA SER A 100 -6.47 -13.62 0.41
C SER A 100 -5.04 -13.52 0.95
N ILE A 101 -4.01 -13.78 0.13
CA ILE A 101 -2.60 -13.79 0.58
C ILE A 101 -1.91 -12.49 0.16
N ASP A 102 -1.89 -11.49 1.04
CA ASP A 102 -1.24 -10.18 0.81
C ASP A 102 0.24 -10.12 1.26
N ASP A 103 0.81 -11.29 1.56
CA ASP A 103 2.19 -11.47 1.98
C ASP A 103 3.01 -12.02 0.80
N ALA A 104 4.03 -11.28 0.38
CA ALA A 104 4.88 -11.64 -0.73
C ALA A 104 5.74 -12.89 -0.43
N ASP A 105 6.17 -13.08 0.81
CA ASP A 105 7.04 -14.19 1.21
C ASP A 105 6.23 -15.50 1.19
N ARG A 106 4.97 -15.44 1.67
CA ARG A 106 4.04 -16.58 1.54
C ARG A 106 3.78 -16.94 0.08
N LEU A 107 3.65 -15.96 -0.82
CA LEU A 107 3.48 -16.23 -2.26
C LEU A 107 4.75 -16.86 -2.89
N GLU A 108 5.93 -16.51 -2.39
CA GLU A 108 7.19 -17.15 -2.80
C GLU A 108 7.24 -18.62 -2.37
N GLU A 109 6.81 -18.95 -1.15
CA GLU A 109 6.69 -20.35 -0.71
C GLU A 109 5.75 -21.16 -1.61
N VAL A 110 4.59 -20.61 -1.97
CA VAL A 110 3.67 -21.26 -2.91
C VAL A 110 4.31 -21.45 -4.28
N THR A 111 5.22 -20.56 -4.69
CA THR A 111 5.98 -20.71 -5.94
C THR A 111 6.86 -21.95 -5.92
N TRP A 112 7.54 -22.23 -4.81
CA TRP A 112 8.30 -23.47 -4.64
C TRP A 112 7.41 -24.71 -4.69
N TRP A 113 6.28 -24.70 -3.98
CA TRP A 113 5.33 -25.81 -4.02
C TRP A 113 4.73 -26.03 -5.40
N SER A 114 4.52 -24.95 -6.16
CA SER A 114 4.02 -25.02 -7.53
C SER A 114 4.96 -25.75 -8.48
N VAL A 115 6.22 -26.01 -8.08
CA VAL A 115 7.21 -26.83 -8.78
C VAL A 115 7.28 -28.23 -8.14
N ASP A 116 7.34 -28.32 -6.82
CA ASP A 116 7.59 -29.59 -6.11
C ASP A 116 6.37 -30.52 -6.03
N CYS A 117 5.16 -29.97 -5.97
CA CYS A 117 3.94 -30.79 -5.88
C CYS A 117 3.78 -31.65 -7.15
N GLN A 118 3.38 -32.91 -6.94
CA GLN A 118 3.14 -33.86 -8.02
C GLN A 118 1.76 -33.66 -8.65
N THR A 119 0.79 -33.19 -7.87
CA THR A 119 -0.58 -32.99 -8.32
C THR A 119 -1.13 -31.62 -7.91
N GLY A 120 -2.17 -31.20 -8.62
CA GLY A 120 -2.89 -29.97 -8.29
C GLY A 120 -3.55 -30.03 -6.91
N ASP A 121 -4.10 -31.19 -6.51
CA ASP A 121 -4.75 -31.33 -5.20
C ASP A 121 -3.76 -31.24 -4.04
N GLU A 122 -2.53 -31.75 -4.19
CA GLU A 122 -1.46 -31.58 -3.20
C GLU A 122 -1.12 -30.09 -3.01
N LEU A 123 -0.98 -29.35 -4.12
CA LEU A 123 -0.71 -27.91 -4.07
C LEU A 123 -1.84 -27.16 -3.36
N ILE A 124 -3.09 -27.43 -3.76
CA ILE A 124 -4.26 -26.78 -3.15
C ILE A 124 -4.36 -27.07 -1.66
N ALA A 125 -4.08 -28.31 -1.23
CA ALA A 125 -4.09 -28.67 0.18
C ALA A 125 -3.08 -27.86 0.99
N ARG A 126 -1.82 -27.78 0.54
CA ARG A 126 -0.77 -26.98 1.22
C ARG A 126 -1.13 -25.50 1.31
N VAL A 127 -1.62 -24.91 0.22
CA VAL A 127 -1.99 -23.48 0.21
C VAL A 127 -3.17 -23.21 1.15
N SER A 128 -4.10 -24.16 1.27
CA SER A 128 -5.25 -24.04 2.19
C SER A 128 -4.82 -24.07 3.67
N GLU A 129 -3.75 -24.78 4.01
CA GLU A 129 -3.20 -24.83 5.37
C GLU A 129 -2.64 -23.48 5.83
N ILE A 130 -1.99 -22.72 4.92
CA ILE A 130 -1.54 -21.34 5.20
C ILE A 130 -2.71 -20.44 5.60
N GLY A 131 -3.85 -20.57 4.90
CA GLY A 131 -5.05 -19.76 5.17
C GLY A 131 -5.71 -20.07 6.52
N ASN A 132 -5.61 -21.32 6.99
CA ASN A 132 -6.24 -21.78 8.23
C ASN A 132 -5.36 -21.62 9.48
N GLY A 133 -4.04 -21.40 9.32
CA GLY A 133 -3.09 -21.23 10.43
C GLY A 133 -2.98 -19.81 10.99
N SER A 134 -3.80 -18.88 10.51
CA SER A 134 -3.84 -17.48 10.98
C SER A 134 -5.11 -17.27 11.82
N GLY A 135 -5.16 -17.88 13.00
CA GLY A 135 -6.22 -17.76 14.00
C GLY A 135 -5.65 -17.55 15.39
#